data_AF-A0A0L6CQI1-F1
#
_entry.id   AF-A0A0L6CQI1-F1
#
_cell.length_a   1.000
_cell.length_b   1.000
_cell.length_c   1.000
_cell.angle_alpha   90.00
_cell.angle_beta   90.00
_cell.angle_gamma   90.00
#
_symmetry.space_group_name_H-M   'P 1'
#
loop_
_entity.id
_entity.type
_entity.pdbx_description
1 polymer ?
#
loop_
_entity_poly.entity_id
_entity_poly.type
_entity_poly.pdbx_seq_one_letter_code
_entity_poly.pdbx_strand_id
1 'polypeptide(L)'
;MAKYSNPILFSSYFGIDPDELDKANLLDPFINVDLELFIDPVLLEKCSYEEISKEAVGDFRKHFTNVIRLLTISENEGDAAWKGAEKLLKLEEPSENGLGYGGSSRSGSSRSYEIKQSILRTSAEIIRLGAKDPDMISLMGFFEEGVGPDTISDFTTWVIFSRLAGITRDFVNARM
;
A
#
# COMPACT_ATOMS: atom_id res chain seq x y z
N MET A 1 9.84 17.18 -15.42
CA MET A 1 9.49 17.72 -14.10
C MET A 1 8.11 18.32 -14.19
N ALA A 2 7.11 17.70 -13.58
CA ALA A 2 5.76 18.24 -13.54
C ALA A 2 5.80 19.60 -12.81
N LYS A 3 5.21 20.63 -13.39
CA LYS A 3 5.04 21.93 -12.74
C LYS A 3 3.91 21.80 -11.73
N TYR A 4 4.23 21.67 -10.45
CA TYR A 4 3.22 21.73 -9.39
C TYR A 4 2.55 23.11 -9.42
N SER A 5 1.24 23.16 -9.64
CA SER A 5 0.47 24.40 -9.55
C SER A 5 -0.32 24.44 -8.24
N ASN A 6 0.08 25.34 -7.35
CA ASN A 6 -0.62 25.69 -6.10
C ASN A 6 -1.00 24.49 -5.20
N PRO A 7 -0.03 23.82 -4.55
CA PRO A 7 -0.33 22.70 -3.66
C PRO A 7 -1.14 23.17 -2.44
N ILE A 8 -2.17 22.42 -2.07
CA ILE A 8 -3.09 22.72 -0.96
C ILE A 8 -2.89 21.66 0.12
N LEU A 9 -2.46 22.09 1.30
CA LEU A 9 -2.33 21.22 2.47
C LEU A 9 -3.69 20.78 3.00
N PHE A 10 -3.74 19.57 3.55
CA PHE A 10 -4.93 19.02 4.20
C PHE A 10 -5.41 19.93 5.33
N SER A 11 -4.50 20.38 6.18
CA SER A 11 -4.80 21.31 7.28
C SER A 11 -5.47 22.60 6.79
N SER A 12 -4.90 23.22 5.77
CA SER A 12 -5.40 24.46 5.16
C SER A 12 -6.78 24.30 4.55
N TYR A 13 -7.03 23.19 3.85
CA TYR A 13 -8.32 22.92 3.23
C TYR A 13 -9.45 22.70 4.24
N PHE A 14 -9.16 22.00 5.35
CA PHE A 14 -10.15 21.69 6.39
C PHE A 14 -10.17 22.69 7.55
N GLY A 15 -9.34 23.75 7.52
CA GLY A 15 -9.26 24.74 8.60
C GLY A 15 -8.74 24.16 9.91
N ILE A 16 -7.79 23.22 9.83
CA ILE A 16 -7.17 22.54 10.97
C ILE A 16 -5.86 23.25 11.29
N ASP A 17 -5.59 23.49 12.57
CA ASP A 17 -4.29 23.98 13.01
C ASP A 17 -3.23 22.89 12.75
N PRO A 18 -2.19 23.13 11.95
CA PRO A 18 -1.12 22.15 11.71
C PRO A 18 -0.49 21.61 13.01
N ASP A 19 -0.46 22.40 14.08
CA ASP A 19 0.05 21.97 15.38
C ASP A 19 -0.79 20.84 16.00
N GLU A 20 -2.07 20.71 15.64
CA GLU A 20 -2.93 19.59 16.08
C GLU A 20 -2.54 18.29 15.39
N LEU A 21 -2.16 18.34 14.11
CA LEU A 21 -1.67 17.17 13.37
C LEU A 21 -0.30 16.73 13.91
N ASP A 22 0.61 17.69 14.16
CA ASP A 22 1.94 17.39 14.69
C ASP A 22 1.87 16.79 16.10
N LYS A 23 1.01 17.34 16.99
CA LYS A 23 0.75 16.75 18.32
C LYS A 23 0.18 15.34 18.24
N ALA A 24 -0.62 15.07 17.23
CA ALA A 24 -1.13 13.74 16.96
C ALA A 24 -0.08 12.83 16.32
N ASN A 25 1.08 13.33 15.87
CA ASN A 25 2.09 12.61 15.09
C ASN A 25 1.53 12.12 13.74
N LEU A 26 0.72 12.97 13.10
CA LEU A 26 0.14 12.76 11.77
C LEU A 26 0.82 13.64 10.72
N LEU A 27 0.91 13.11 9.51
CA LEU A 27 1.35 13.88 8.34
C LEU A 27 0.26 14.87 7.91
N ASP A 28 0.66 16.04 7.44
CA ASP A 28 -0.20 17.01 6.75
C ASP A 28 0.03 16.90 5.23
N PRO A 29 -0.68 15.99 4.52
CA PRO A 29 -0.44 15.74 3.11
C PRO A 29 -1.05 16.83 2.23
N PHE A 30 -0.65 16.85 0.96
CA PHE A 30 -1.33 17.68 -0.04
C PHE A 30 -2.58 16.98 -0.61
N ILE A 31 -3.68 17.72 -0.74
CA ILE A 31 -4.95 17.20 -1.29
C ILE A 31 -4.95 17.17 -2.82
N ASN A 32 -4.07 17.93 -3.48
CA ASN A 32 -4.08 18.09 -4.95
C ASN A 32 -2.77 17.75 -5.66
N VAL A 33 -1.72 17.39 -4.92
CA VAL A 33 -0.45 16.86 -5.46
C VAL A 33 -0.02 15.67 -4.61
N ASP A 34 0.77 14.76 -5.18
CA ASP A 34 1.28 13.63 -4.42
C ASP A 34 2.61 13.99 -3.74
N LEU A 35 2.83 13.39 -2.58
CA LEU A 35 4.10 13.41 -1.88
C LEU A 35 4.92 12.19 -2.32
N GLU A 36 6.19 12.40 -2.67
CA GLU A 36 7.15 11.34 -3.00
C GLU A 36 7.58 10.55 -1.75
N LEU A 37 6.59 10.05 -1.00
CA LEU A 37 6.72 9.19 0.17
C LEU A 37 6.04 7.87 -0.15
N PHE A 38 6.58 6.80 0.42
CA PHE A 38 6.15 5.42 0.16
C PHE A 38 6.01 4.68 1.49
N ILE A 39 4.94 3.90 1.64
CA ILE A 39 4.75 3.03 2.80
C ILE A 39 5.51 1.73 2.57
N ASP A 40 6.52 1.49 3.40
CA ASP A 40 7.26 0.23 3.42
C ASP A 40 6.60 -0.74 4.42
N PRO A 41 6.17 -1.94 3.99
CA PRO A 41 5.55 -2.93 4.88
C PRO A 41 6.47 -3.36 6.04
N VAL A 42 7.79 -3.36 5.86
CA VAL A 42 8.77 -3.71 6.91
C VAL A 42 8.83 -2.62 7.99
N LEU A 43 8.52 -1.37 7.64
CA LEU A 43 8.54 -0.26 8.58
C LEU A 43 7.24 -0.12 9.39
N LEU A 44 6.18 -0.86 9.05
CA LEU A 44 4.92 -0.83 9.80
C LEU A 44 5.14 -1.19 11.27
N GLU A 45 5.98 -2.19 11.56
CA GLU A 45 6.30 -2.62 12.94
C GLU A 45 6.98 -1.52 13.78
N LYS A 46 7.55 -0.50 13.14
CA LYS A 46 8.20 0.64 13.80
C LYS A 46 7.27 1.83 14.00
N CYS A 47 6.03 1.75 13.53
CA CYS A 47 5.06 2.83 13.70
C CYS A 47 4.71 3.01 15.19
N SER A 48 4.59 4.27 15.61
CA SER A 48 4.19 4.64 16.97
C SER A 48 2.73 4.26 17.29
N TYR A 49 1.88 4.13 16.28
CA TYR A 49 0.49 3.69 16.43
C TYR A 49 0.41 2.17 16.55
N GLU A 50 -0.14 1.68 17.66
CA GLU A 50 -0.33 0.23 17.86
C GLU A 50 -1.25 -0.41 16.80
N GLU A 51 -2.26 0.33 16.33
CA GLU A 51 -3.13 -0.11 15.24
C GLU A 51 -2.34 -0.41 13.96
N ILE A 52 -1.22 0.30 13.72
CA ILE A 52 -0.34 0.03 12.59
C ILE A 52 0.69 -1.04 12.94
N SER A 53 1.47 -0.83 14.00
CA SER A 53 2.61 -1.71 14.32
C SER A 53 2.22 -3.12 14.74
N LYS A 54 0.97 -3.34 15.16
CA LYS A 54 0.46 -4.67 15.50
C LYS A 54 -0.62 -5.12 14.52
N GLU A 55 -1.71 -4.36 14.42
CA GLU A 55 -2.88 -4.83 13.68
C GLU A 55 -2.68 -4.79 12.17
N ALA A 56 -2.18 -3.67 11.62
CA ALA A 56 -1.90 -3.56 10.19
C ALA A 56 -0.81 -4.55 9.74
N VAL A 57 0.24 -4.77 10.55
CA VAL A 57 1.23 -5.83 10.30
C VAL A 57 0.59 -7.21 10.25
N GLY A 58 -0.32 -7.51 11.19
CA GLY A 58 -1.09 -8.76 11.21
C GLY A 58 -1.97 -8.92 9.97
N ASP A 59 -2.68 -7.86 9.59
CA ASP A 59 -3.54 -7.83 8.40
C ASP A 59 -2.72 -8.03 7.12
N PHE A 60 -1.56 -7.36 7.02
CA PHE A 60 -0.62 -7.50 5.92
C PHE A 60 -0.12 -8.94 5.75
N ARG A 61 0.45 -9.51 6.82
CA ARG A 61 0.96 -10.89 6.83
C ARG A 61 -0.13 -11.90 6.52
N LYS A 62 -1.33 -11.72 7.10
CA LYS A 62 -2.48 -12.59 6.85
C LYS A 62 -2.93 -12.51 5.39
N HIS A 63 -2.99 -11.32 4.83
CA HIS A 63 -3.39 -11.11 3.45
C HIS A 63 -2.44 -11.82 2.49
N PHE A 64 -1.13 -11.60 2.62
CA PHE A 64 -0.16 -12.23 1.74
C PHE A 64 0.01 -13.74 2.03
N THR A 65 -0.22 -14.19 3.26
CA THR A 65 -0.35 -15.64 3.56
C THR A 65 -1.46 -16.28 2.74
N ASN A 66 -2.60 -15.60 2.54
CA ASN A 66 -3.67 -16.13 1.70
C ASN A 66 -3.26 -16.20 0.22
N VAL A 67 -2.49 -15.21 -0.27
CA VAL A 67 -1.89 -15.26 -1.61
C VAL A 67 -0.96 -16.46 -1.75
N ILE A 68 -0.03 -16.66 -0.81
CA ILE A 68 0.89 -17.81 -0.78
C ILE A 68 0.11 -19.12 -0.79
N ARG A 69 -0.94 -19.26 0.04
CA ARG A 69 -1.75 -20.48 0.12
C ARG A 69 -2.41 -20.82 -1.22
N LEU A 70 -2.93 -19.81 -1.93
CA LEU A 70 -3.53 -20.01 -3.25
C LEU A 70 -2.47 -20.38 -4.29
N LEU A 71 -1.34 -19.69 -4.32
CA LEU A 71 -0.25 -20.02 -5.24
C LEU A 71 0.37 -21.40 -4.96
N THR A 72 0.38 -21.85 -3.71
CA THR A 72 0.88 -23.18 -3.32
C THR A 72 0.04 -24.32 -3.91
N ILE A 73 -1.28 -24.14 -4.01
CA ILE A 73 -2.20 -25.15 -4.57
C ILE A 73 -2.46 -24.96 -6.05
N SER A 74 -1.96 -23.87 -6.65
CA SER A 74 -2.09 -23.61 -8.07
C SER A 74 -1.10 -24.50 -8.84
N GLU A 75 -1.64 -25.21 -9.84
CA GLU A 75 -0.85 -26.06 -10.72
C GLU A 75 -0.49 -25.32 -12.01
N ASN A 76 -1.38 -24.45 -12.50
CA ASN A 76 -1.24 -23.77 -13.78
C ASN A 76 -1.64 -22.30 -13.69
N GLU A 77 -0.94 -21.45 -14.45
CA GLU A 77 -1.38 -20.06 -14.63
C GLU A 77 -2.81 -20.01 -15.16
N GLY A 78 -3.66 -19.20 -14.54
CA GLY A 78 -5.06 -19.03 -14.91
C GLY A 78 -6.02 -20.12 -14.37
N ASP A 79 -5.54 -21.07 -13.57
CA ASP A 79 -6.43 -21.95 -12.79
C ASP A 79 -7.23 -21.15 -11.72
N ALA A 80 -8.15 -21.84 -11.04
CA ALA A 80 -9.02 -21.18 -10.06
C ALA A 80 -8.24 -20.57 -8.88
N ALA A 81 -7.15 -21.22 -8.46
CA ALA A 81 -6.32 -20.75 -7.35
C ALA A 81 -5.46 -19.56 -7.78
N TRP A 82 -4.87 -19.61 -8.97
CA TRP A 82 -4.15 -18.49 -9.60
C TRP A 82 -5.02 -17.25 -9.71
N LYS A 83 -6.22 -17.39 -10.30
CA LYS A 83 -7.21 -16.30 -10.41
C LYS A 83 -7.65 -15.79 -9.04
N GLY A 84 -7.66 -16.65 -8.03
CA GLY A 84 -7.90 -16.25 -6.65
C GLY A 84 -6.78 -15.38 -6.10
N ALA A 85 -5.52 -15.80 -6.27
CA ALA A 85 -4.34 -15.06 -5.84
C ALA A 85 -4.24 -13.70 -6.54
N GLU A 86 -4.51 -13.68 -7.85
CA GLU A 86 -4.57 -12.45 -8.66
C GLU A 86 -5.60 -11.45 -8.12
N LYS A 87 -6.80 -11.92 -7.74
CA LYS A 87 -7.83 -11.05 -7.15
C LYS A 87 -7.43 -10.48 -5.79
N LEU A 88 -6.58 -11.17 -5.04
CA LEU A 88 -6.03 -10.68 -3.77
C LEU A 88 -4.86 -9.71 -4.00
N LEU A 89 -4.15 -9.82 -5.12
CA LEU A 89 -3.07 -8.90 -5.50
C LEU A 89 -3.63 -7.64 -6.17
N LYS A 90 -4.45 -6.89 -5.42
CA LYS A 90 -4.97 -5.60 -5.87
C LYS A 90 -3.92 -4.51 -5.70
N LEU A 91 -3.47 -3.99 -6.83
CA LEU A 91 -2.66 -2.77 -6.94
C LEU A 91 -3.57 -1.62 -7.40
N GLU A 92 -4.63 -1.39 -6.63
CA GLU A 92 -5.51 -0.23 -6.79
C GLU A 92 -5.12 0.75 -5.68
N GLU A 93 -4.49 1.86 -6.07
CA GLU A 93 -4.18 2.94 -5.14
C GLU A 93 -5.47 3.67 -4.73
N PRO A 94 -5.75 3.85 -3.43
CA PRO A 94 -6.80 4.76 -2.99
C PRO A 94 -6.40 6.20 -3.35
N SER A 95 -7.20 6.87 -4.17
CA SER A 95 -6.99 8.27 -4.60
C SER A 95 -6.81 9.30 -3.48
N GLU A 96 -7.18 8.89 -2.27
CA GLU A 96 -7.17 9.63 -1.03
C GLU A 96 -5.83 9.61 -0.28
N ASN A 97 -4.90 8.70 -0.62
CA ASN A 97 -3.61 8.59 0.09
C ASN A 97 -2.64 9.75 -0.23
N GLY A 98 -2.70 10.34 -1.44
CA GLY A 98 -1.82 11.42 -1.88
C GLY A 98 -0.33 11.09 -1.82
N LEU A 99 0.01 9.80 -1.94
CA LEU A 99 1.39 9.31 -1.92
C LEU A 99 1.79 8.89 -3.34
N GLY A 100 3.08 8.72 -3.59
CA GLY A 100 3.57 8.21 -4.87
C GLY A 100 4.04 9.28 -5.85
N TYR A 101 4.08 8.90 -7.14
CA TYR A 101 4.71 9.71 -8.19
C TYR A 101 3.73 10.60 -8.99
N GLY A 102 2.45 10.70 -8.62
CA GLY A 102 1.46 11.42 -9.43
C GLY A 102 1.60 12.96 -9.37
N GLY A 103 1.78 13.58 -10.53
CA GLY A 103 1.75 15.03 -10.67
C GLY A 103 0.37 15.51 -11.11
N SER A 104 -0.28 16.40 -10.33
CA SER A 104 -1.47 17.23 -10.66
C SER A 104 -2.72 16.57 -11.31
N SER A 105 -2.68 15.28 -11.64
CA SER A 105 -3.79 14.51 -12.21
C SER A 105 -3.95 13.21 -11.44
N ARG A 106 -4.88 13.18 -10.50
CA ARG A 106 -5.26 12.02 -9.67
C ARG A 106 -6.08 10.98 -10.46
N SER A 107 -5.59 10.55 -11.60
CA SER A 107 -6.13 9.35 -12.26
C SER A 107 -5.31 8.17 -11.78
N GLY A 108 -5.81 7.46 -10.75
CA GLY A 108 -5.17 6.28 -10.19
C GLY A 108 -4.78 5.31 -11.31
N SER A 109 -3.49 5.19 -11.58
CA SER A 109 -3.02 4.26 -12.58
C SER A 109 -2.97 2.89 -11.92
N SER A 110 -3.98 2.05 -12.16
CA SER A 110 -3.80 0.61 -11.90
C SER A 110 -2.52 0.19 -12.60
N ARG A 111 -1.61 -0.45 -11.87
CA ARG A 111 -0.44 -1.08 -12.47
C ARG A 111 -0.87 -1.97 -13.62
N SER A 112 0.00 -2.07 -14.62
CA SER A 112 -0.27 -2.89 -15.80
C SER A 112 -0.58 -4.32 -15.39
N TYR A 113 -1.46 -4.96 -16.14
CA TYR A 113 -1.81 -6.36 -15.93
C TYR A 113 -0.55 -7.25 -15.93
N GLU A 114 0.42 -6.90 -16.77
CA GLU A 114 1.70 -7.57 -16.91
C GLU A 114 2.51 -7.54 -15.62
N ILE A 115 2.61 -6.40 -14.93
CA ILE A 115 3.33 -6.29 -13.64
C ILE A 115 2.68 -7.20 -12.59
N LYS A 116 1.34 -7.22 -12.53
CA LYS A 116 0.62 -8.11 -11.60
C LYS A 116 0.92 -9.58 -11.88
N GLN A 117 0.91 -9.99 -13.15
CA GLN A 117 1.27 -11.36 -13.51
C GLN A 117 2.72 -11.70 -13.17
N SER A 118 3.64 -10.77 -13.43
CA SER A 118 5.07 -10.90 -13.07
C SER A 118 5.24 -11.18 -11.58
N ILE A 119 4.61 -10.37 -10.72
CA ILE A 119 4.65 -10.55 -9.26
C ILE A 119 4.11 -11.94 -8.86
N LEU A 120 3.00 -12.40 -9.46
CA LEU A 120 2.41 -13.71 -9.15
C LEU A 120 3.31 -14.87 -9.60
N ARG A 121 3.90 -14.78 -10.80
CA ARG A 121 4.82 -15.80 -11.34
C ARG A 121 6.04 -15.95 -10.45
N THR A 122 6.64 -14.85 -10.08
CA THR A 122 7.85 -14.83 -9.25
C THR A 122 7.55 -15.27 -7.84
N SER A 123 6.40 -14.85 -7.28
CA SER A 123 5.91 -15.39 -6.01
C SER A 123 5.72 -16.91 -6.09
N ALA A 124 5.10 -17.44 -7.14
CA ALA A 124 4.88 -18.87 -7.32
C ALA A 124 6.19 -19.65 -7.48
N GLU A 125 7.17 -19.10 -8.22
CA GLU A 125 8.51 -19.68 -8.34
C GLU A 125 9.21 -19.77 -6.98
N ILE A 126 9.25 -18.67 -6.22
CA ILE A 126 9.93 -18.64 -4.93
C ILE A 126 9.24 -19.58 -3.92
N ILE A 127 7.91 -19.68 -3.96
CA ILE A 127 7.15 -20.65 -3.15
C ILE A 127 7.52 -22.09 -3.54
N ARG A 128 7.65 -22.40 -4.83
CA ARG A 128 8.08 -23.73 -5.31
C ARG A 128 9.51 -24.06 -4.88
N LEU A 129 10.38 -23.06 -4.76
CA LEU A 129 11.73 -23.20 -4.19
C LEU A 129 11.74 -23.43 -2.67
N GLY A 130 10.58 -23.33 -2.00
CA GLY A 130 10.38 -23.71 -0.60
C GLY A 130 10.13 -22.54 0.34
N ALA A 131 10.09 -21.30 -0.16
CA ALA A 131 9.76 -20.15 0.68
C ALA A 131 8.28 -20.16 1.09
N LYS A 132 8.02 -19.78 2.34
CA LYS A 132 6.66 -19.62 2.89
C LYS A 132 6.52 -18.32 3.67
N ASP A 133 7.43 -17.39 3.45
CA ASP A 133 7.53 -16.15 4.20
C ASP A 133 6.58 -15.10 3.64
N PRO A 134 5.57 -14.65 4.41
CA PRO A 134 4.66 -13.64 3.93
C PRO A 134 5.31 -12.26 3.74
N ASP A 135 6.46 -12.00 4.37
CA ASP A 135 7.15 -10.71 4.28
C ASP A 135 7.96 -10.58 2.97
N MET A 136 8.07 -11.68 2.19
CA MET A 136 8.79 -11.76 0.91
C MET A 136 8.31 -10.73 -0.12
N ILE A 137 7.04 -10.35 -0.11
CA ILE A 137 6.50 -9.35 -1.05
C ILE A 137 7.22 -8.00 -0.94
N SER A 138 7.76 -7.68 0.23
CA SER A 138 8.57 -6.47 0.47
C SER A 138 9.88 -6.48 -0.31
N LEU A 139 10.35 -7.67 -0.70
CA LEU A 139 11.57 -7.87 -1.49
C LEU A 139 11.29 -7.95 -2.99
N MET A 140 10.03 -7.84 -3.43
CA MET A 140 9.65 -8.07 -4.83
C MET A 140 10.34 -7.14 -5.81
N GLY A 141 10.69 -5.91 -5.38
CA GLY A 141 11.47 -4.98 -6.22
C GLY A 141 12.91 -5.42 -6.51
N PHE A 142 13.43 -6.42 -5.78
CA PHE A 142 14.72 -7.06 -6.12
C PHE A 142 14.58 -8.20 -7.12
N PHE A 143 13.38 -8.77 -7.24
CA PHE A 143 13.13 -9.93 -8.10
C PHE A 143 12.53 -9.53 -9.46
N GLU A 144 11.63 -8.55 -9.48
CA GLU A 144 10.89 -8.14 -10.66
C GLU A 144 11.25 -6.73 -11.14
N GLU A 145 11.66 -6.62 -12.39
CA GLU A 145 11.83 -5.34 -13.05
C GLU A 145 10.48 -4.62 -13.19
N GLY A 146 10.44 -3.33 -12.87
CA GLY A 146 9.21 -2.54 -12.88
C GLY A 146 8.39 -2.62 -11.59
N VAL A 147 8.80 -3.42 -10.59
CA VAL A 147 8.25 -3.37 -9.23
C VAL A 147 9.11 -2.42 -8.40
N GLY A 148 8.63 -1.20 -8.24
CA GLY A 148 9.32 -0.17 -7.44
C GLY A 148 8.73 0.01 -6.03
N PRO A 149 9.31 0.93 -5.23
CA PRO A 149 8.79 1.33 -3.93
C PRO A 149 7.30 1.74 -3.99
N ASP A 150 6.91 2.41 -5.07
CA ASP A 150 5.54 2.83 -5.35
C ASP A 150 4.56 1.64 -5.44
N THR A 151 4.95 0.57 -6.13
CA THR A 151 4.12 -0.64 -6.24
C THR A 151 3.97 -1.37 -4.91
N ILE A 152 5.05 -1.43 -4.14
CA ILE A 152 5.04 -2.03 -2.80
C ILE A 152 4.19 -1.17 -1.85
N SER A 153 4.28 0.15 -1.97
CA SER A 153 3.48 1.12 -1.21
C SER A 153 2.00 1.03 -1.56
N ASP A 154 1.63 0.96 -2.84
CA ASP A 154 0.25 0.80 -3.30
C ASP A 154 -0.37 -0.46 -2.70
N PHE A 155 0.35 -1.58 -2.82
CA PHE A 155 -0.09 -2.85 -2.28
C PHE A 155 -0.27 -2.78 -0.76
N THR A 156 0.71 -2.24 -0.06
CA THR A 156 0.68 -2.12 1.40
C THR A 156 -0.48 -1.25 1.85
N THR A 157 -0.64 -0.07 1.23
CA THR A 157 -1.72 0.88 1.50
C THR A 157 -3.08 0.25 1.31
N TRP A 158 -3.28 -0.49 0.22
CA TRP A 158 -4.54 -1.17 -0.04
C TRP A 158 -4.88 -2.20 1.05
N VAL A 159 -3.89 -3.00 1.47
CA VAL A 159 -4.10 -4.02 2.51
C VAL A 159 -4.44 -3.40 3.87
N ILE A 160 -3.78 -2.29 4.22
CA ILE A 160 -3.94 -1.64 5.53
C ILE A 160 -4.92 -0.45 5.51
N PHE A 161 -5.64 -0.25 4.40
CA PHE A 161 -6.46 0.94 4.17
C PHE A 161 -7.47 1.20 5.29
N SER A 162 -8.11 0.15 5.80
CA SER A 162 -9.08 0.26 6.90
C SER A 162 -8.47 0.85 8.17
N ARG A 163 -7.18 0.58 8.43
CA ARG A 163 -6.41 1.08 9.59
C ARG A 163 -6.05 2.54 9.40
N LEU A 164 -5.56 2.90 8.21
CA LEU A 164 -5.29 4.29 7.86
C LEU A 164 -6.55 5.16 7.95
N ALA A 165 -7.67 4.68 7.42
CA ALA A 165 -8.97 5.35 7.54
C ALA A 165 -9.46 5.44 8.99
N GLY A 166 -9.17 4.42 9.80
CA GLY A 166 -9.44 4.40 11.24
C GLY A 166 -8.75 5.54 11.97
N ILE A 167 -7.45 5.71 11.76
CA ILE A 167 -6.64 6.79 12.36
C ILE A 167 -7.22 8.16 12.00
N THR A 168 -7.54 8.40 10.72
CA THR A 168 -8.13 9.67 10.28
C THR A 168 -9.48 9.93 10.94
N ARG A 169 -10.35 8.90 11.00
CA ARG A 169 -11.67 9.01 11.65
C ARG A 169 -11.54 9.33 13.13
N ASP A 170 -10.63 8.65 13.83
CA ASP A 170 -10.47 8.80 15.28
C ASP A 170 -9.88 10.18 15.62
N PHE A 171 -8.96 10.69 14.80
CA PHE A 171 -8.48 12.08 14.89
C PHE A 171 -9.61 13.10 14.72
N VAL A 172 -10.51 12.91 13.73
CA VAL A 172 -11.65 13.81 13.51
C VAL A 172 -12.65 13.75 14.67
N ASN A 173 -12.96 12.56 15.16
CA ASN A 173 -13.90 12.37 16.26
C ASN A 173 -13.40 12.96 17.58
N ALA A 174 -12.09 12.91 17.86
CA ALA A 174 -11.50 13.52 19.05
C ALA A 174 -11.62 15.06 19.08
N ARG A 175 -12.00 15.68 17.95
CA ARG A 175 -12.15 17.13 17.77
C ARG A 175 -13.61 17.60 17.78
N MET A 176 -14.59 16.69 17.79
CA MET A 176 -16.02 17.00 17.94
C MET A 176 -16.46 16.99 19.41
#